data_AF-A0A1I3BED4-F1
#
_entry.id   AF-A0A1I3BED4-F1
#
_cell.length_a   1.000
_cell.length_b   1.000
_cell.length_c   1.000
_cell.angle_alpha   90.00
_cell.angle_beta   90.00
_cell.angle_gamma   90.00
#
_symmetry.space_group_name_H-M   'P 1'
#
loop_
_entity.id
_entity.type
_entity.pdbx_description
1 polymer ?
#
loop_
_entity_poly.entity_id
_entity_poly.type
_entity_poly.pdbx_seq_one_letter_code
_entity_poly.pdbx_strand_id
1 'polypeptide(L)'
;MDSKLPLADQLTIDFWHTYPASYISHHGRDCCHVARNWLINQDYNLDSVRGDGQLLSAPRWIPERYEWGPNSWPLFWCDAIAMCRLDCGALAAFSREVYLSRGVKAAPVQLIQRLSSHAISQLRKIWRDGPGYLNWLAEDKIYHEAVAVSLDGVRIQIWDATNGWWIQPVQIDGYGAVLKVKVSPLEPDPQKILHWGNRIVVPGAWTDICAE
;
A
#
# COMPACT_ATOMS: atom_id res chain seq x y z
N MET A 1 11.68 -10.93 28.07
CA MET A 1 13.06 -11.23 27.66
C MET A 1 13.33 -10.32 26.48
N ASP A 2 14.10 -9.25 26.68
CA ASP A 2 14.47 -8.31 25.61
C ASP A 2 15.47 -9.00 24.67
N SER A 3 14.95 -9.81 23.74
CA SER A 3 15.75 -10.24 22.60
C SER A 3 15.86 -9.06 21.65
N LYS A 4 16.94 -8.29 21.79
CA LYS A 4 17.30 -7.27 20.80
C LYS A 4 17.32 -7.93 19.42
N LEU A 5 16.62 -7.34 18.47
CA LEU A 5 16.65 -7.77 17.07
C LEU A 5 18.11 -7.83 16.59
N PRO A 6 18.45 -8.77 15.68
CA PRO A 6 19.73 -8.73 15.00
C PRO A 6 19.97 -7.34 14.39
N LEU A 7 21.19 -6.80 14.50
CA LEU A 7 21.53 -5.44 14.05
C LEU A 7 21.08 -5.17 12.60
N ALA A 8 21.16 -6.17 11.73
CA ALA A 8 20.73 -6.07 10.33
C ALA A 8 19.21 -5.87 10.17
N ASP A 9 18.40 -6.52 11.01
CA ASP A 9 16.94 -6.38 10.97
C ASP A 9 16.52 -5.01 11.52
N GLN A 10 17.19 -4.52 12.57
CA GLN A 10 16.95 -3.16 13.07
C GLN A 10 17.25 -2.10 12.00
N LEU A 11 18.42 -2.19 11.34
CA LEU A 11 18.78 -1.28 10.25
C LEU A 11 17.79 -1.35 9.08
N THR A 12 17.24 -2.53 8.80
CA THR A 12 16.23 -2.71 7.75
C THR A 12 14.91 -2.03 8.11
N ILE A 13 14.45 -2.16 9.36
CA ILE A 13 13.23 -1.50 9.84
C ILE A 13 13.42 0.02 9.91
N ASP A 14 14.58 0.50 10.38
CA ASP A 14 14.92 1.92 10.40
C ASP A 14 14.90 2.52 8.98
N PHE A 15 15.42 1.77 8.01
CA PHE A 15 15.32 2.14 6.60
C PHE A 15 13.86 2.29 6.15
N TRP A 16 12.98 1.34 6.46
CA TRP A 16 11.55 1.43 6.12
C TRP A 16 10.88 2.67 6.74
N HIS A 17 11.29 3.08 7.94
CA HIS A 17 10.73 4.27 8.58
C HIS A 17 11.00 5.56 7.79
N THR A 18 12.14 5.61 7.10
CA THR A 18 12.58 6.76 6.29
C THR A 18 12.21 6.66 4.81
N TYR A 19 11.90 5.45 4.33
CA TYR A 19 11.57 5.24 2.93
C TYR A 19 10.23 5.91 2.56
N PRO A 20 10.14 6.64 1.44
CA PRO A 20 8.88 7.25 0.99
C PRO A 20 7.93 6.18 0.45
N ALA A 21 6.62 6.42 0.53
CA ALA A 21 5.65 5.57 -0.15
C ALA A 21 5.89 5.58 -1.67
N SER A 22 5.64 4.44 -2.31
CA SER A 22 5.88 4.24 -3.72
C SER A 22 4.90 5.08 -4.57
N TYR A 23 5.36 5.54 -5.74
CA TYR A 23 4.54 6.29 -6.67
C TYR A 23 4.93 5.98 -8.12
N ILE A 24 3.92 5.88 -8.98
CA ILE A 24 4.15 5.62 -10.41
C ILE A 24 4.51 6.93 -11.10
N SER A 25 5.66 6.92 -11.74
CA SER A 25 6.25 8.09 -12.38
C SER A 25 5.63 8.39 -13.74
N HIS A 26 5.75 9.64 -14.15
CA HIS A 26 5.37 10.11 -15.48
C HIS A 26 6.62 10.62 -16.19
N HIS A 27 7.00 10.04 -17.34
CA HIS A 27 8.22 10.46 -18.05
C HIS A 27 7.98 11.63 -19.04
N GLY A 28 6.89 12.37 -18.86
CA GLY A 28 6.60 13.60 -19.60
C GLY A 28 6.11 13.42 -21.04
N ARG A 29 5.62 12.23 -21.43
CA ARG A 29 5.04 12.00 -22.77
C ARG A 29 3.63 11.41 -22.68
N ASP A 30 2.90 11.50 -23.79
CA ASP A 30 1.50 11.10 -23.89
C ASP A 30 1.20 9.65 -23.55
N CYS A 31 2.14 8.71 -23.76
CA CYS A 31 1.89 7.31 -23.46
C CYS A 31 1.62 7.06 -21.96
N CYS A 32 2.21 7.83 -21.05
CA CYS A 32 1.88 7.75 -19.63
C CYS A 32 0.49 8.32 -19.32
N HIS A 33 0.10 9.43 -19.97
CA HIS A 33 -1.26 9.97 -19.86
C HIS A 33 -2.31 8.97 -20.36
N VAL A 34 -2.07 8.35 -21.52
CA VAL A 34 -2.94 7.33 -22.11
C VAL A 34 -3.06 6.12 -21.18
N ALA A 35 -1.94 5.63 -20.63
CA ALA A 35 -1.94 4.50 -19.71
C ALA A 35 -2.70 4.78 -18.40
N ARG A 36 -2.49 5.96 -17.80
CA ARG A 36 -3.25 6.39 -16.63
C ARG A 36 -4.75 6.49 -16.94
N ASN A 37 -5.12 7.08 -18.07
CA ASN A 37 -6.51 7.19 -18.48
C ASN A 37 -7.13 5.83 -18.79
N TRP A 38 -6.35 4.87 -19.31
CA TRP A 38 -6.81 3.50 -19.48
C TRP A 38 -7.19 2.89 -18.13
N LEU A 39 -6.36 3.03 -17.09
CA LEU A 39 -6.66 2.52 -15.73
C LEU A 39 -8.00 3.07 -15.23
N ILE A 40 -8.17 4.39 -15.32
CA ILE A 40 -9.39 5.10 -14.90
C ILE A 40 -10.61 4.58 -15.68
N ASN A 41 -10.50 4.48 -17.00
CA ASN A 41 -11.60 4.02 -17.85
C ASN A 41 -11.95 2.55 -17.60
N GLN A 42 -10.99 1.68 -17.30
CA GLN A 42 -11.27 0.30 -16.92
C GLN A 42 -12.10 0.24 -15.63
N ASP A 43 -11.74 1.05 -14.63
CA ASP A 43 -12.46 1.09 -13.37
C ASP A 43 -13.93 1.51 -13.54
N TYR A 44 -14.19 2.53 -14.36
CA TYR A 44 -15.54 2.95 -14.73
C TYR A 44 -16.33 1.87 -15.48
N ASN A 45 -15.69 1.15 -16.40
CA ASN A 45 -16.36 0.11 -17.20
C ASN A 45 -16.70 -1.15 -16.40
N LEU A 46 -15.91 -1.48 -15.39
CA LEU A 46 -16.12 -2.64 -14.52
C LEU A 46 -17.16 -2.37 -13.41
N ASP A 47 -18.00 -1.35 -13.61
CA ASP A 47 -19.25 -1.05 -12.90
C ASP A 47 -19.09 -0.84 -11.39
N SER A 48 -17.91 -0.38 -10.98
CA SER A 48 -17.63 -0.05 -9.58
C SER A 48 -18.19 1.32 -9.14
N VAL A 49 -18.93 2.03 -10.01
CA VAL A 49 -19.42 3.41 -9.78
C VAL A 49 -20.84 3.65 -10.32
N ARG A 50 -21.86 3.14 -9.61
CA ARG A 50 -23.28 3.53 -9.70
C ARG A 50 -23.80 3.98 -8.33
N GLY A 51 -23.70 5.28 -8.04
CA GLY A 51 -24.19 5.92 -6.80
C GLY A 51 -23.11 6.15 -5.73
N ASP A 52 -23.43 6.98 -4.73
CA ASP A 52 -22.46 7.50 -3.74
C ASP A 52 -21.78 6.39 -2.91
N GLY A 53 -22.52 5.34 -2.54
CA GLY A 53 -21.98 4.17 -1.84
C GLY A 53 -21.00 3.34 -2.68
N GLN A 54 -21.00 3.51 -4.00
CA GLN A 54 -20.10 2.81 -4.90
C GLN A 54 -18.79 3.56 -5.15
N LEU A 55 -18.71 4.88 -4.90
CA LEU A 55 -17.45 5.62 -5.00
C LEU A 55 -16.38 5.07 -4.05
N LEU A 56 -16.82 4.61 -2.87
CA LEU A 56 -16.00 3.93 -1.87
C LEU A 56 -15.83 2.42 -2.11
N SER A 57 -16.38 1.88 -3.20
CA SER A 57 -16.23 0.46 -3.51
C SER A 57 -14.76 0.11 -3.75
N ALA A 58 -14.33 -1.05 -3.29
CA ALA A 58 -12.96 -1.45 -3.48
C ALA A 58 -12.67 -1.81 -4.96
N PRO A 59 -11.55 -1.36 -5.56
CA PRO A 59 -11.18 -1.69 -6.93
C PRO A 59 -10.62 -3.13 -7.02
N ARG A 60 -11.48 -4.12 -6.76
CA ARG A 60 -11.13 -5.55 -6.69
C ARG A 60 -10.60 -6.12 -8.00
N TRP A 61 -10.94 -5.49 -9.12
CA TRP A 61 -10.42 -5.88 -10.43
C TRP A 61 -8.89 -5.72 -10.54
N ILE A 62 -8.27 -4.85 -9.73
CA ILE A 62 -6.82 -4.63 -9.76
C ILE A 62 -6.07 -5.91 -9.31
N PRO A 63 -6.26 -6.45 -8.09
CA PRO A 63 -5.63 -7.70 -7.69
C PRO A 63 -6.07 -8.91 -8.52
N GLU A 64 -7.25 -8.87 -9.14
CA GLU A 64 -7.69 -9.92 -10.08
C GLU A 64 -6.93 -9.88 -11.41
N ARG A 65 -6.48 -8.69 -11.84
CA ARG A 65 -5.79 -8.49 -13.12
C ARG A 65 -4.29 -8.67 -13.03
N TYR A 66 -3.66 -8.27 -11.92
CA TYR A 66 -2.21 -8.26 -11.77
C TYR A 66 -1.77 -9.29 -10.73
N GLU A 67 -0.81 -10.14 -11.11
CA GLU A 67 -0.13 -11.01 -10.15
C GLU A 67 0.68 -10.17 -9.17
N TRP A 68 0.72 -10.57 -7.90
CA TRP A 68 1.60 -9.95 -6.94
C TRP A 68 3.05 -10.44 -7.10
N GLY A 69 4.01 -9.52 -7.07
CA GLY A 69 5.43 -9.84 -6.93
C GLY A 69 6.36 -8.71 -7.38
N PRO A 70 7.68 -8.96 -7.45
CA PRO A 70 8.67 -7.92 -7.71
C PRO A 70 8.51 -7.20 -9.04
N ASN A 71 8.70 -5.88 -8.99
CA ASN A 71 8.94 -5.02 -10.14
C ASN A 71 10.16 -4.11 -9.86
N SER A 72 10.67 -3.45 -10.89
CA SER A 72 11.76 -2.48 -10.76
C SER A 72 11.24 -1.05 -10.64
N TRP A 73 11.90 -0.27 -9.79
CA TRP A 73 11.65 1.16 -9.62
C TRP A 73 12.82 1.98 -10.20
N PRO A 74 12.58 3.18 -10.76
CA PRO A 74 11.27 3.84 -10.90
C PRO A 74 10.38 3.16 -11.94
N LEU A 75 9.09 3.06 -11.63
CA LEU A 75 8.08 2.48 -12.50
C LEU A 75 7.27 3.59 -13.18
N PHE A 76 7.12 3.54 -14.50
CA PHE A 76 6.35 4.53 -15.26
C PHE A 76 4.96 4.01 -15.65
N TRP A 77 3.98 4.92 -15.78
CA TRP A 77 2.58 4.56 -16.08
C TRP A 77 2.41 3.65 -17.29
N CYS A 78 3.09 3.96 -18.40
CA CYS A 78 2.99 3.17 -19.62
C CYS A 78 3.54 1.75 -19.47
N ASP A 79 4.58 1.57 -18.66
CA ASP A 79 5.17 0.26 -18.40
C ASP A 79 4.28 -0.51 -17.43
N ALA A 80 3.92 0.12 -16.30
CA ALA A 80 3.11 -0.48 -15.23
C ALA A 80 1.82 -1.13 -15.75
N ILE A 81 1.12 -0.43 -16.66
CA ILE A 81 -0.18 -0.90 -17.15
C ILE A 81 -0.07 -2.15 -18.03
N ALA A 82 1.08 -2.32 -18.69
CA ALA A 82 1.38 -3.42 -19.59
C ALA A 82 1.97 -4.65 -18.86
N MET A 83 2.37 -4.51 -17.59
CA MET A 83 2.91 -5.61 -16.80
C MET A 83 1.82 -6.61 -16.43
N CYS A 84 2.19 -7.88 -16.28
CA CYS A 84 1.30 -8.89 -15.67
C CYS A 84 1.48 -8.99 -14.16
N ARG A 85 2.56 -8.41 -13.62
CA ARG A 85 2.96 -8.52 -12.21
C ARG A 85 3.31 -7.16 -11.64
N LEU A 86 2.82 -6.87 -10.44
CA LEU A 86 3.09 -5.63 -9.71
C LEU A 86 3.34 -5.92 -8.23
N ASP A 87 4.18 -5.11 -7.60
CA ASP A 87 4.41 -5.17 -6.16
C ASP A 87 3.31 -4.43 -5.39
N CYS A 88 3.37 -4.51 -4.05
CA CYS A 88 2.38 -3.86 -3.18
C CYS A 88 2.34 -2.33 -3.37
N GLY A 89 3.49 -1.70 -3.62
CA GLY A 89 3.59 -0.26 -3.89
C GLY A 89 2.87 0.15 -5.18
N ALA A 90 3.09 -0.57 -6.28
CA ALA A 90 2.43 -0.29 -7.54
C ALA A 90 0.92 -0.59 -7.50
N LEU A 91 0.50 -1.68 -6.87
CA LEU A 91 -0.92 -2.02 -6.67
C LEU A 91 -1.64 -0.97 -5.81
N ALA A 92 -0.99 -0.50 -4.74
CA ALA A 92 -1.51 0.59 -3.91
C ALA A 92 -1.59 1.90 -4.71
N ALA A 93 -0.57 2.24 -5.50
CA ALA A 93 -0.58 3.43 -6.34
C ALA A 93 -1.71 3.41 -7.38
N PHE A 94 -1.96 2.26 -8.04
CA PHE A 94 -3.11 2.09 -8.93
C PHE A 94 -4.44 2.27 -8.21
N SER A 95 -4.63 1.60 -7.07
CA SER A 95 -5.88 1.71 -6.30
C SER A 95 -6.12 3.14 -5.82
N ARG A 96 -5.06 3.84 -5.41
CA ARG A 96 -5.15 5.25 -5.02
C ARG A 96 -5.57 6.12 -6.19
N GLU A 97 -4.97 5.93 -7.36
CA GLU A 97 -5.33 6.69 -8.57
C GLU A 97 -6.80 6.48 -8.93
N VAL A 98 -7.29 5.25 -8.82
CA VAL A 98 -8.71 4.95 -9.00
C VAL A 98 -9.58 5.76 -8.04
N TYR A 99 -9.33 5.71 -6.73
CA TYR A 99 -10.13 6.48 -5.76
C TYR A 99 -10.08 7.99 -6.03
N LEU A 100 -8.91 8.53 -6.34
CA LEU A 100 -8.75 9.94 -6.68
C LEU A 100 -9.54 10.31 -7.94
N SER A 101 -9.56 9.45 -8.96
CA SER A 101 -10.35 9.69 -10.18
C SER A 101 -11.86 9.69 -9.92
N ARG A 102 -12.32 8.94 -8.90
CA ARG A 102 -13.70 8.95 -8.41
C ARG A 102 -14.04 10.16 -7.54
N GLY A 103 -13.10 11.07 -7.31
CA GLY A 103 -13.28 12.23 -6.42
C GLY A 103 -13.18 11.89 -4.93
N VAL A 104 -12.72 10.68 -4.58
CA VAL A 104 -12.51 10.26 -3.19
C VAL A 104 -11.10 10.63 -2.74
N LYS A 105 -10.97 11.27 -1.58
CA LYS A 105 -9.66 11.57 -1.01
C LYS A 105 -8.97 10.27 -0.61
N ALA A 106 -7.78 10.05 -1.17
CA ALA A 106 -6.99 8.85 -0.90
C ALA A 106 -5.50 9.16 -0.75
N ALA A 107 -4.86 8.49 0.21
CA ALA A 107 -3.45 8.68 0.55
C ALA A 107 -2.69 7.35 0.59
N PRO A 108 -1.38 7.36 0.26
CA PRO A 108 -0.53 6.20 0.47
C PRO A 108 -0.46 5.80 1.94
N VAL A 109 -0.42 4.49 2.18
CA VAL A 109 -0.23 3.88 3.50
C VAL A 109 0.96 2.96 3.45
N GLN A 110 1.83 3.09 4.44
CA GLN A 110 2.95 2.20 4.68
C GLN A 110 2.64 1.40 5.94
N LEU A 111 2.92 0.11 5.91
CA LEU A 111 2.61 -0.84 6.96
C LEU A 111 3.87 -1.65 7.30
N ILE A 112 4.01 -1.99 8.57
CA ILE A 112 4.89 -3.06 9.02
C ILE A 112 4.00 -4.18 9.52
N GLN A 113 4.08 -5.35 8.88
CA GLN A 113 3.25 -6.50 9.21
C GLN A 113 4.09 -7.66 9.72
N ARG A 114 3.54 -8.45 10.64
CA ARG A 114 4.14 -9.71 11.10
C ARG A 114 3.81 -10.84 10.12
N LEU A 115 4.81 -11.62 9.75
CA LEU A 115 4.70 -12.82 8.91
C LEU A 115 5.31 -14.02 9.62
N SER A 116 4.92 -15.22 9.16
CA SER A 116 5.58 -16.44 9.62
C SER A 116 6.99 -16.55 9.07
N SER A 117 7.89 -17.18 9.83
CA SER A 117 9.25 -17.47 9.37
C SER A 117 9.26 -18.25 8.05
N HIS A 118 8.26 -19.12 7.83
CA HIS A 118 8.06 -19.82 6.57
C HIS A 118 7.74 -18.86 5.42
N ALA A 119 6.80 -17.94 5.62
CA ALA A 119 6.45 -16.93 4.63
C ALA A 119 7.65 -16.02 4.31
N ILE A 120 8.39 -15.55 5.33
CA ILE A 120 9.60 -14.75 5.13
C ILE A 120 10.62 -15.49 4.26
N SER A 121 10.86 -16.79 4.52
CA SER A 121 11.80 -17.58 3.72
C SER A 121 11.39 -17.69 2.25
N GLN A 122 10.10 -17.96 1.99
CA GLN A 122 9.55 -18.01 0.64
C GLN A 122 9.65 -16.67 -0.08
N LEU A 123 9.25 -15.57 0.59
CA LEU A 123 9.32 -14.23 0.03
C LEU A 123 10.74 -13.78 -0.25
N ARG A 124 11.70 -14.10 0.64
CA ARG A 124 13.13 -13.81 0.41
C ARG A 124 13.64 -14.47 -0.86
N LYS A 125 13.16 -15.68 -1.19
CA LYS A 125 13.52 -16.34 -2.45
C LYS A 125 12.93 -15.58 -3.65
N ILE A 126 11.64 -15.27 -3.62
CA ILE A 126 10.95 -14.53 -4.69
C ILE A 126 11.63 -13.17 -4.96
N TRP A 127 11.93 -12.41 -3.90
CA TRP A 127 12.53 -11.08 -4.03
C TRP A 127 13.98 -11.13 -4.51
N ARG A 128 14.79 -12.06 -3.99
CA ARG A 128 16.20 -12.21 -4.41
C ARG A 128 16.33 -12.54 -5.90
N ASP A 129 15.42 -13.37 -6.39
CA ASP A 129 15.43 -13.82 -7.79
C ASP A 129 14.67 -12.83 -8.70
N GLY A 130 14.08 -11.78 -8.13
CA GLY A 130 13.30 -10.75 -8.81
C GLY A 130 14.14 -9.54 -9.26
N PRO A 131 13.62 -8.76 -10.22
CA PRO A 131 14.30 -7.55 -10.68
C PRO A 131 14.25 -6.43 -9.63
N GLY A 132 15.30 -5.61 -9.53
CA GLY A 132 15.31 -4.42 -8.66
C GLY A 132 15.35 -4.71 -7.16
N TYR A 133 16.06 -5.77 -6.73
CA TYR A 133 16.09 -6.25 -5.35
C TYR A 133 16.30 -5.13 -4.31
N LEU A 134 15.30 -4.95 -3.46
CA LEU A 134 15.37 -4.18 -2.21
C LEU A 134 14.90 -5.08 -1.06
N ASN A 135 15.56 -5.01 0.09
CA ASN A 135 15.20 -5.87 1.22
C ASN A 135 13.99 -5.32 1.99
N TRP A 136 12.81 -5.84 1.66
CA TRP A 136 11.54 -5.52 2.34
C TRP A 136 11.21 -6.48 3.50
N LEU A 137 12.16 -7.32 3.92
CA LEU A 137 11.94 -8.37 4.92
C LEU A 137 12.97 -8.28 6.04
N ALA A 138 12.50 -8.30 7.29
CA ALA A 138 13.34 -8.30 8.50
C ALA A 138 12.80 -9.31 9.50
N GLU A 139 13.61 -10.25 10.00
CA GLU A 139 13.19 -11.36 10.89
C GLU A 139 11.79 -11.97 10.58
N ASP A 140 10.75 -11.52 11.27
CA ASP A 140 9.34 -11.91 11.18
C ASP A 140 8.43 -10.80 10.62
N LYS A 141 9.00 -9.77 9.99
CA LYS A 141 8.32 -8.54 9.55
C LYS A 141 8.50 -8.29 8.06
N ILE A 142 7.51 -7.62 7.47
CA ILE A 142 7.52 -7.14 6.09
C ILE A 142 7.07 -5.69 6.02
N TYR A 143 7.72 -4.92 5.14
CA TYR A 143 7.20 -3.65 4.66
C TYR A 143 6.12 -3.88 3.60
N HIS A 144 4.96 -3.26 3.79
CA HIS A 144 3.82 -3.39 2.88
C HIS A 144 3.18 -2.04 2.59
N GLU A 145 2.64 -1.88 1.38
CA GLU A 145 1.93 -0.66 0.98
C GLU A 145 0.45 -0.91 0.70
N ALA A 146 -0.37 0.07 1.06
CA ALA A 146 -1.82 0.06 0.98
C ALA A 146 -2.35 1.47 0.70
N VAL A 147 -3.67 1.65 0.69
CA VAL A 147 -4.32 2.94 0.44
C VAL A 147 -5.29 3.30 1.55
N ALA A 148 -5.15 4.49 2.12
CA ALA A 148 -6.14 5.08 3.01
C ALA A 148 -7.19 5.78 2.16
N VAL A 149 -8.46 5.47 2.40
CA VAL A 149 -9.62 6.02 1.72
C VAL A 149 -10.42 6.81 2.74
N SER A 150 -10.61 8.10 2.48
CA SER A 150 -11.38 8.99 3.34
C SER A 150 -12.87 8.71 3.23
N LEU A 151 -13.52 8.58 4.39
CA LEU A 151 -14.98 8.50 4.49
C LEU A 151 -15.63 9.89 4.57
N ASP A 152 -15.00 10.81 5.30
CA ASP A 152 -15.55 12.16 5.56
C ASP A 152 -14.47 13.23 5.83
N GLY A 153 -13.22 12.96 5.46
CA GLY A 153 -12.08 13.86 5.62
C GLY A 153 -11.27 13.63 6.89
N VAL A 154 -11.81 12.92 7.89
CA VAL A 154 -11.08 12.56 9.12
C VAL A 154 -11.14 11.07 9.40
N ARG A 155 -12.25 10.39 9.12
CA ARG A 155 -12.35 8.93 9.21
C ARG A 155 -11.81 8.29 7.94
N ILE A 156 -11.03 7.23 8.11
CA ILE A 156 -10.42 6.48 7.01
C ILE A 156 -10.71 4.97 7.10
N GLN A 157 -10.69 4.31 5.95
CA GLN A 157 -10.51 2.87 5.81
C GLN A 157 -9.21 2.59 5.05
N ILE A 158 -8.59 1.44 5.29
CA ILE A 158 -7.35 1.06 4.62
C ILE A 158 -7.61 -0.13 3.70
N TRP A 159 -7.41 0.08 2.40
CA TRP A 159 -7.54 -0.93 1.35
C TRP A 159 -6.19 -1.54 1.03
N ASP A 160 -6.09 -2.87 1.14
CA ASP A 160 -4.94 -3.64 0.70
C ASP A 160 -5.16 -4.13 -0.73
N ALA A 161 -4.50 -3.46 -1.68
CA ALA A 161 -4.61 -3.79 -3.09
C ALA A 161 -3.89 -5.10 -3.47
N THR A 162 -3.03 -5.63 -2.58
CA THR A 162 -2.36 -6.92 -2.80
C THR A 162 -3.28 -8.08 -2.46
N ASN A 163 -3.96 -8.00 -1.32
CA ASN A 163 -4.83 -9.07 -0.83
C ASN A 163 -6.30 -8.91 -1.23
N GLY A 164 -6.70 -7.75 -1.74
CA GLY A 164 -8.07 -7.48 -2.15
C GLY A 164 -9.05 -7.38 -0.96
N TRP A 165 -8.61 -6.83 0.17
CA TRP A 165 -9.47 -6.65 1.36
C TRP A 165 -9.30 -5.30 2.06
N TRP A 166 -10.25 -4.99 2.94
CA TRP A 166 -10.16 -3.87 3.87
C TRP A 166 -9.45 -4.31 5.15
N ILE A 167 -8.32 -3.69 5.45
CA ILE A 167 -7.57 -3.94 6.68
C ILE A 167 -8.37 -3.38 7.86
N GLN A 168 -8.58 -4.24 8.86
CA GLN A 168 -9.32 -3.87 10.05
C GLN A 168 -8.44 -3.12 11.06
N PRO A 169 -8.97 -2.09 11.74
CA PRO A 169 -8.24 -1.29 12.75
C PRO A 169 -8.10 -2.00 14.11
N VAL A 170 -8.18 -3.32 14.11
CA VAL A 170 -8.15 -4.13 15.34
C VAL A 170 -6.78 -4.75 15.52
N GLN A 171 -6.39 -4.90 16.78
CA GLN A 171 -5.25 -5.74 17.12
C GLN A 171 -5.65 -7.18 16.85
N ILE A 172 -4.98 -7.77 15.87
CA ILE A 172 -4.97 -9.21 15.64
C ILE A 172 -3.59 -9.70 16.07
N ASP A 173 -3.55 -10.72 16.93
CA ASP A 173 -2.31 -11.39 17.27
C ASP A 173 -1.98 -12.43 16.20
N GLY A 174 -0.69 -12.67 15.97
CA GLY A 174 -0.20 -13.69 15.03
C GLY A 174 0.22 -13.15 13.66
N TYR A 175 0.20 -14.04 12.66
CA TYR A 175 0.68 -13.73 11.31
C TYR A 175 -0.37 -12.96 10.50
N GLY A 176 0.07 -11.98 9.71
CA GLY A 176 -0.78 -11.01 9.02
C GLY A 176 -1.14 -9.79 9.87
N ALA A 177 -0.71 -9.74 11.14
CA ALA A 177 -0.94 -8.62 12.02
C ALA A 177 -0.24 -7.35 11.53
N VAL A 178 -0.96 -6.22 11.53
CA VAL A 178 -0.36 -4.90 11.34
C VAL A 178 0.25 -4.46 12.66
N LEU A 179 1.57 -4.32 12.70
CA LEU A 179 2.32 -3.86 13.87
C LEU A 179 2.36 -2.34 13.91
N LYS A 180 2.69 -1.71 12.77
CA LYS A 180 2.80 -0.26 12.63
C LYS A 180 2.15 0.22 11.34
N VAL A 181 1.60 1.44 11.37
CA VAL A 181 1.00 2.09 10.22
C VAL A 181 1.49 3.53 10.10
N LYS A 182 1.75 3.99 8.88
CA LYS A 182 1.97 5.40 8.54
C LYS A 182 1.08 5.76 7.37
N VAL A 183 0.22 6.75 7.56
CA VAL A 183 -0.67 7.27 6.53
C VAL A 183 -0.12 8.60 6.05
N SER A 184 0.08 8.77 4.76
CA SER A 184 0.48 10.08 4.21
C SER A 184 -0.66 11.10 4.36
N PRO A 185 -0.39 12.41 4.39
CA PRO A 185 -1.44 13.43 4.41
C PRO A 185 -2.46 13.25 3.26
N LEU A 186 -3.76 13.29 3.59
CA LEU A 186 -4.86 13.28 2.60
C LEU A 186 -5.00 14.63 1.88
N GLU A 187 -4.55 15.70 2.54
CA GLU A 187 -4.57 17.08 2.05
C GLU A 187 -3.20 17.72 2.31
N PRO A 188 -2.87 18.84 1.64
CA PRO A 188 -1.65 19.60 1.89
C PRO A 188 -1.51 20.12 3.33
N ASP A 189 -2.61 20.18 4.10
CA ASP A 189 -2.59 20.49 5.53
C ASP A 189 -2.38 19.20 6.35
N PRO A 190 -1.17 18.96 6.89
CA PRO A 190 -0.82 17.72 7.56
C PRO A 190 -1.36 17.64 8.99
N GLN A 191 -2.00 18.69 9.52
CA GLN A 191 -2.35 18.77 10.95
C GLN A 191 -3.65 18.06 11.32
N LYS A 192 -4.46 17.61 10.33
CA LYS A 192 -5.70 16.89 10.61
C LYS A 192 -5.40 15.46 11.08
N ILE A 193 -5.72 15.19 12.35
CA ILE A 193 -5.70 13.85 12.93
C ILE A 193 -6.70 12.95 12.18
N LEU A 194 -6.27 11.74 11.86
CA LEU A 194 -7.10 10.74 11.18
C LEU A 194 -7.60 9.68 12.18
N HIS A 195 -8.78 9.14 11.90
CA HIS A 195 -9.40 8.07 12.67
C HIS A 195 -9.53 6.81 11.81
N TRP A 196 -8.82 5.75 12.20
CA TRP A 196 -8.96 4.42 11.61
C TRP A 196 -9.66 3.52 12.64
N GLY A 197 -10.98 3.38 12.50
CA GLY A 197 -11.82 2.82 13.57
C GLY A 197 -11.66 3.60 14.88
N ASN A 198 -11.27 2.91 15.94
CA ASN A 198 -11.01 3.52 17.25
C ASN A 198 -9.55 3.98 17.42
N ARG A 199 -8.71 3.87 16.38
CA ARG A 199 -7.31 4.27 16.41
C ARG A 199 -7.14 5.69 15.89
N ILE A 200 -6.28 6.44 16.57
CA ILE A 200 -5.85 7.77 16.15
C ILE A 200 -4.56 7.60 15.34
N VAL A 201 -4.53 8.18 14.14
CA VAL A 201 -3.35 8.16 13.25
C VAL A 201 -2.96 9.59 12.93
N VAL A 202 -1.70 9.93 13.18
CA VAL A 202 -1.14 11.23 12.82
C VAL A 202 -0.53 11.12 11.42
N PRO A 203 -0.97 11.91 10.43
CA PRO A 203 -0.41 11.86 9.09
C PRO A 203 1.11 12.05 9.06
N GLY A 204 1.79 11.25 8.25
CA GLY A 204 3.25 11.28 8.07
C GLY A 204 4.06 10.65 9.21
N ALA A 205 3.42 10.25 10.31
CA ALA A 205 4.08 9.57 11.43
C ALA A 205 3.71 8.08 11.50
N TRP A 206 4.63 7.27 11.99
CA TRP A 206 4.36 5.87 12.31
C TRP A 206 3.59 5.78 13.62
N THR A 207 2.51 5.00 13.62
CA THR A 207 1.66 4.71 14.77
C THR A 207 1.71 3.21 15.06
N ASP A 208 1.99 2.85 16.31
CA ASP A 208 1.95 1.45 16.75
C ASP A 208 0.50 0.99 16.92
N ILE A 209 0.19 -0.19 16.39
CA ILE A 209 -1.15 -0.80 16.41
C ILE A 209 -1.21 -1.93 17.42
N CYS A 210 -0.17 -2.75 17.46
CA CYS A 210 0.06 -3.79 18.45
C CYS A 210 1.33 -3.45 19.25
N ALA A 211 1.33 -3.72 20.56
CA ALA A 211 2.57 -3.70 21.32
C ALA A 211 3.47 -4.86 20.84
N GLU A 212 4.76 -4.57 20.63
CA GLU A 212 5.77 -5.56 20.24
C GLU A 212 6.02 -6.62 21.33
#